data_AF-A0AAP1G734-F1
#
_entry.id   AF-A0AAP1G734-F1
#
_cell.length_a   1.000
_cell.length_b   1.000
_cell.length_c   1.000
_cell.angle_alpha   90.00
_cell.angle_beta   90.00
_cell.angle_gamma   90.00
#
_symmetry.space_group_name_H-M   'P 1'
#
loop_
_entity.id
_entity.type
_entity.pdbx_description
1 polymer ?
#
loop_
_entity_poly.entity_id
_entity_poly.type
_entity_poly.pdbx_seq_one_letter_code
_entity_poly.pdbx_strand_id
1 'polypeptide(L)' 'MTTTLAALKERYSVLLTLDQLAEILDRSPEGLRISLSTSRADWARHINATKVHIGRRIYFRTEAIAKLIDEQFSVHP' A
#
# COMPACT_ATOMS: atom_id res chain seq x y z
N MET A 1 -4.15 -18.33 -10.99
CA MET A 1 -4.49 -16.95 -10.57
C MET A 1 -3.20 -16.27 -10.20
N THR A 2 -2.83 -15.18 -10.85
CA THR A 2 -1.66 -14.39 -10.46
C THR A 2 -1.99 -13.74 -9.13
N THR A 3 -1.23 -14.07 -8.08
CA THR A 3 -1.41 -13.43 -6.77
C THR A 3 -1.06 -11.95 -6.89
N THR A 4 -1.77 -11.06 -6.20
CA THR A 4 -1.48 -9.61 -6.21
C THR A 4 -0.01 -9.35 -5.89
N LEU A 5 0.58 -10.16 -5.03
CA LEU A 5 2.01 -10.13 -4.72
C LEU A 5 2.91 -10.35 -5.94
N ALA A 6 2.61 -11.33 -6.79
CA ALA A 6 3.40 -11.60 -7.99
C ALA A 6 3.33 -10.40 -8.95
N ALA A 7 2.13 -9.86 -9.18
CA ALA A 7 1.94 -8.67 -10.02
C ALA A 7 2.70 -7.44 -9.48
N LEU A 8 2.65 -7.20 -8.16
CA LEU A 8 3.39 -6.09 -7.55
C LEU A 8 4.92 -6.31 -7.58
N LYS A 9 5.41 -7.54 -7.42
CA LYS A 9 6.86 -7.85 -7.48
C LYS A 9 7.43 -7.81 -8.89
N GLU A 10 6.62 -8.06 -9.92
CA GLU A 10 7.06 -7.88 -11.30
C GLU A 10 7.30 -6.40 -11.63
N ARG A 11 6.49 -5.51 -11.04
CA ARG A 11 6.53 -4.07 -11.33
C ARG A 11 7.38 -3.26 -10.35
N TYR A 12 7.47 -3.70 -9.10
CA TYR A 12 8.07 -2.95 -8.00
C TYR A 12 9.01 -3.81 -7.15
N SER A 13 9.84 -3.15 -6.35
CA SER A 13 10.77 -3.82 -5.44
C SER A 13 10.06 -4.43 -4.22
N VAL A 14 10.84 -4.99 -3.29
CA VAL A 14 10.37 -5.44 -1.96
C VAL A 14 9.74 -4.33 -1.11
N LEU A 15 10.05 -3.07 -1.43
CA LEU A 15 9.50 -1.88 -0.80
C LEU A 15 8.88 -0.94 -1.85
N LEU A 16 7.74 -0.36 -1.48
CA LEU A 16 7.04 0.66 -2.23
C LEU A 16 7.31 2.04 -1.62
N THR A 17 7.46 3.04 -2.47
CA THR A 17 7.37 4.45 -2.08
C THR A 17 5.91 4.88 -1.92
N LEU A 18 5.68 6.06 -1.35
CA LEU A 18 4.34 6.64 -1.26
C LEU A 18 3.72 6.86 -2.65
N ASP A 19 4.51 7.30 -3.63
CA ASP A 19 4.04 7.55 -4.99
C ASP A 19 3.62 6.26 -5.70
N GLN A 20 4.40 5.19 -5.55
CA GLN A 20 4.05 3.87 -6.09
C GLN A 20 2.80 3.29 -5.42
N LEU A 21 2.65 3.48 -4.11
CA LEU A 21 1.43 3.08 -3.41
C LEU A 21 0.22 3.87 -3.89
N ALA A 22 0.38 5.18 -4.15
CA ALA A 22 -0.67 6.02 -4.70
C ALA A 22 -1.08 5.57 -6.10
N GLU A 23 -0.11 5.19 -6.94
CA GLU A 23 -0.36 4.62 -8.26
C GLU A 23 -1.15 3.30 -8.19
N ILE A 24 -0.78 2.39 -7.26
CA ILE A 24 -1.49 1.12 -7.08
C ILE A 24 -2.96 1.34 -6.66
N LEU A 25 -3.21 2.36 -5.83
CA LEU A 25 -4.55 2.66 -5.31
C LEU A 25 -5.35 3.62 -6.19
N ASP A 26 -4.81 4.02 -7.35
CA ASP A 26 -5.38 5.04 -8.25
C ASP A 26 -5.75 6.33 -7.51
N ARG A 27 -4.80 6.85 -6.74
CA ARG A 27 -4.92 8.07 -5.92
C ARG A 27 -3.80 9.05 -6.26
N SER A 28 -4.06 10.34 -6.05
CA SER A 28 -2.96 11.31 -6.03
C SER A 28 -2.06 11.06 -4.81
N PRO A 29 -0.72 11.18 -4.95
CA PRO A 29 0.20 10.97 -3.81
C PRO A 29 -0.13 11.87 -2.61
N GLU A 30 -0.50 13.12 -2.88
CA GLU A 30 -0.85 14.08 -1.84
C GLU A 30 -2.18 13.72 -1.14
N GLY A 31 -3.21 13.33 -1.90
CA GLY A 31 -4.48 12.90 -1.34
C GLY A 31 -4.34 11.61 -0.51
N LEU A 32 -3.49 10.68 -0.97
CA LEU A 32 -3.15 9.49 -0.20
C LEU A 32 -2.41 9.86 1.08
N ARG A 33 -1.40 10.74 1.01
CA ARG A 33 -0.64 11.20 2.18
C ARG A 33 -1.54 11.78 3.25
N ILE A 34 -2.45 12.67 2.86
CA ILE A 34 -3.42 13.29 3.77
C ILE A 34 -4.30 12.20 4.38
N SER A 35 -4.88 11.33 3.55
CA SER A 35 -5.76 10.26 4.01
C SER A 35 -5.07 9.32 5.02
N LEU A 36 -3.83 8.93 4.76
CA LEU A 36 -3.05 8.09 5.68
C LEU A 36 -2.65 8.82 6.97
N SER A 37 -2.64 10.16 6.97
CA SER A 37 -2.26 10.95 8.14
C SER A 37 -3.47 11.35 9.00
N THR A 38 -4.64 11.55 8.40
CA THR A 38 -5.82 12.14 9.07
C THR A 38 -6.99 11.18 9.23
N SER A 39 -7.09 10.13 8.40
CA SER A 39 -8.22 9.22 8.44
C SER A 39 -8.16 8.30 9.66
N ARG A 40 -9.32 8.09 10.29
CA ARG A 40 -9.53 7.06 11.31
C ARG A 40 -10.03 5.73 10.73
N ALA A 41 -10.20 5.66 9.40
CA ALA A 41 -10.69 4.46 8.75
C ALA A 41 -9.69 3.29 8.87
N ASP A 42 -10.20 2.07 8.99
CA ASP A 42 -9.38 0.88 9.22
C ASP A 42 -8.40 0.61 8.09
N TRP A 43 -8.77 0.86 6.83
CA TRP A 43 -7.87 0.72 5.68
C TRP A 43 -6.61 1.59 5.82
N ALA A 44 -6.73 2.81 6.35
CA ALA A 44 -5.60 3.70 6.56
C ALA A 44 -4.70 3.20 7.69
N ARG A 45 -5.28 2.66 8.77
CA ARG A 45 -4.54 2.02 9.87
C ARG A 45 -3.76 0.79 9.37
N HIS A 46 -4.39 -0.05 8.57
CA HIS A 46 -3.75 -1.24 7.99
C HIS A 46 -2.58 -0.87 7.08
N ILE A 47 -2.76 0.09 6.16
CA ILE A 47 -1.65 0.57 5.33
C ILE A 47 -0.53 1.16 6.17
N ASN A 48 -0.85 1.98 7.18
CA ASN A 48 0.15 2.57 8.06
C ASN A 48 0.97 1.53 8.84
N ALA A 49 0.38 0.38 9.19
CA ALA A 49 1.08 -0.72 9.84
C ALA A 49 2.11 -1.41 8.92
N THR A 50 2.03 -1.20 7.61
CA THR A 50 3.02 -1.72 6.63
C THR A 50 4.24 -0.81 6.44
N LYS A 51 4.23 0.39 7.06
CA LYS A 51 5.30 1.38 6.91
C LYS A 51 6.64 0.85 7.41
N VAL A 52 7.69 1.19 6.66
CA VAL A 52 9.10 0.96 7.01
C VAL A 52 9.82 2.29 6.92
N HIS A 53 10.41 2.70 8.04
CA HIS A 53 11.20 3.94 8.10
C HIS A 53 12.65 3.62 7.79
N ILE A 54 13.18 4.24 6.73
CA ILE A 54 14.60 4.16 6.38
C ILE A 54 15.13 5.59 6.38
N GLY A 55 15.78 5.98 7.48
CA GLY A 55 16.14 7.36 7.74
C GLY A 55 14.91 8.27 7.76
N ARG A 56 14.92 9.30 6.90
CA ARG A 56 13.82 10.27 6.77
C ARG A 56 12.75 9.85 5.76
N ARG A 57 12.92 8.72 5.09
CA ARG A 57 12.00 8.22 4.06
C ARG A 57 11.09 7.14 4.62
N ILE A 58 9.84 7.18 4.18
CA ILE A 58 8.83 6.15 4.49
C ILE A 58 8.66 5.29 3.26
N TYR A 59 8.71 3.98 3.48
CA TYR A 59 8.41 2.95 2.50
C TYR A 59 7.27 2.07 3.02
N PHE A 60 6.73 1.20 2.17
CA PHE A 60 5.71 0.23 2.51
C PHE A 60 6.14 -1.16 2.04
N ARG A 61 5.97 -2.18 2.87
CA ARG A 61 6.31 -3.57 2.47
C ARG A 61 5.37 -4.03 1.36
N THR A 62 5.92 -4.33 0.19
CA THR A 62 5.14 -4.79 -0.99
C THR A 62 4.30 -6.02 -0.67
N GLU A 63 4.86 -6.98 0.06
CA GLU A 63 4.14 -8.18 0.48
C GLU A 63 2.96 -7.89 1.40
N ALA A 64 3.14 -6.99 2.36
CA ALA A 64 2.06 -6.61 3.27
C ALA A 64 0.96 -5.84 2.54
N ILE A 65 1.32 -4.96 1.61
CA ILE A 65 0.35 -4.25 0.76
C ILE A 65 -0.42 -5.23 -0.13
N ALA A 66 0.25 -6.17 -0.78
CA ALA A 66 -0.40 -7.19 -1.59
C ALA A 66 -1.43 -7.99 -0.78
N LYS A 67 -1.03 -8.46 0.41
CA LYS A 67 -1.92 -9.17 1.33
C LYS A 67 -3.13 -8.33 1.73
N LEU A 68 -2.93 -7.05 2.04
CA LEU A 68 -4.04 -6.14 2.37
C LEU A 68 -5.00 -5.96 1.19
N ILE A 69 -4.50 -5.90 -0.03
CA ILE A 69 -5.35 -5.82 -1.23
C ILE A 69 -6.18 -7.10 -1.36
N ASP A 70 -5.54 -8.25 -1.23
CA ASP A 70 -6.19 -9.56 -1.31
C ASP A 70 -7.25 -9.76 -0.22
N GLU A 71 -7.04 -9.23 0.99
CA GLU A 71 -7.94 -9.42 2.15
C GLU A 71 -9.03 -8.36 2.31
N GLN A 72 -8.75 -7.10 1.97
CA GLN A 72 -9.63 -5.96 2.29
C GLN A 72 -10.31 -5.35 1.07
N PHE A 73 -9.73 -5.50 -0.13
CA PHE A 73 -10.22 -4.86 -1.35
C PHE A 73 -10.72 -5.87 -2.39
N SER A 74 -10.35 -7.14 -2.28
CA SER A 74 -10.96 -8.21 -3.07
C SER A 74 -12.37 -8.49 -2.55
N VAL A 75 -13.35 -8.09 -3.35
CA VAL A 75 -14.77 -8.44 -3.16
C VAL A 75 -14.88 -9.95 -2.97
N HIS A 76 -15.31 -10.41 -1.80
CA HIS A 76 -15.86 -11.76 -1.68
C HIS A 76 -17.14 -11.80 -2.52
N PRO A 77 -17.28 -12.80 -3.42
CA PRO A 77 -18.41 -12.91 -4.33
C PRO A 77 -19.76 -12.96 -3.59
#